data_AF-A0A4V3UNZ9-F1
#
_entry.id   AF-A0A4V3UNZ9-F1
#
_cell.length_a   1.000
_cell.length_b   1.000
_cell.length_c   1.000
_cell.angle_alpha   90.00
_cell.angle_beta   90.00
_cell.angle_gamma   90.00
#
_symmetry.space_group_name_H-M   'P 1'
#
loop_
_entity.id
_entity.type
_entity.pdbx_description
1 polymer ?
#
loop_
_entity_poly.entity_id
_entity_poly.type
_entity_poly.pdbx_seq_one_letter_code
_entity_poly.pdbx_strand_id
1 'polypeptide(L)'
;MALSVATGASFLVLLVAICFHQTFEGFALGSRIASLIPDLFAPTSIKPWLMSLAYGTTTPIGQAIGLMLHNLYDPASTAGLLMVGITNAISSGLLLFAGLVELLAEDFLSDSSYTTLKGRRRVEACVAVASGALLMALVGAFA
;
A
#
# COMPACT_ATOMS: atom_id res chain seq x y z
N MET A 1 3.23 6.25 -9.15
CA MET A 1 3.81 7.39 -9.90
C MET A 1 5.34 7.42 -9.84
N ALA A 2 5.97 7.11 -8.70
CA ALA A 2 7.45 7.05 -8.62
C ALA A 2 8.10 6.11 -9.67
N LEU A 3 7.52 4.93 -9.88
CA LEU A 3 8.03 3.96 -10.87
C LEU A 3 7.99 4.49 -12.32
N SER A 4 6.97 5.26 -12.69
CA SER A 4 6.80 5.74 -14.07
C SER A 4 7.76 6.87 -14.46
N VAL A 5 8.53 7.40 -13.50
CA VAL A 5 9.51 8.47 -13.72
C VAL A 5 10.94 7.98 -13.45
N ALA A 6 11.12 6.81 -12.85
CA ALA A 6 12.42 6.21 -12.61
C ALA A 6 13.03 5.67 -13.91
N THR A 7 14.33 5.90 -14.11
CA THR A 7 15.08 5.43 -15.29
C THR A 7 16.37 4.72 -14.85
N GLY A 8 16.89 3.81 -15.68
CA GLY A 8 18.14 3.10 -15.39
C GLY A 8 18.03 2.08 -14.25
N ALA A 9 19.08 1.92 -13.46
CA ALA A 9 19.18 0.89 -12.42
C ALA A 9 18.13 1.04 -11.29
N SER A 10 17.78 2.28 -10.93
CA SER A 10 16.80 2.56 -9.87
C SER A 10 15.38 2.13 -10.24
N PHE A 11 15.02 2.13 -11.54
CA PHE A 11 13.74 1.59 -11.99
C PHE A 11 13.57 0.12 -11.59
N LEU A 12 14.61 -0.70 -11.82
CA LEU A 12 14.57 -2.13 -11.53
C LEU A 12 14.44 -2.39 -10.03
N VAL A 13 15.13 -1.63 -9.19
CA VAL A 13 15.02 -1.82 -7.74
C VAL A 13 13.68 -1.31 -7.21
N LEU A 14 13.21 -0.14 -7.64
CA LEU A 14 11.89 0.37 -7.29
C LEU A 14 10.76 -0.56 -7.76
N LEU A 15 10.92 -1.20 -8.92
CA LEU A 15 9.97 -2.19 -9.42
C LEU A 15 9.88 -3.39 -8.47
N VAL A 16 11.02 -3.97 -8.11
CA VAL A 16 11.09 -5.12 -7.19
C VAL A 16 10.50 -4.74 -5.82
N ALA A 17 10.85 -3.57 -5.30
CA ALA A 17 10.35 -3.07 -4.02
C ALA A 17 8.82 -2.92 -4.01
N ILE A 18 8.25 -2.28 -5.04
CA ILE A 18 6.81 -2.07 -5.16
C ILE A 18 6.09 -3.41 -5.38
N CYS A 19 6.65 -4.34 -6.17
CA CYS A 19 6.07 -5.67 -6.34
C CYS A 19 5.94 -6.41 -4.99
N PHE A 20 6.98 -6.37 -4.16
CA PHE A 20 6.92 -6.96 -2.81
C PHE A 20 5.87 -6.27 -1.93
N HIS A 21 5.89 -4.95 -1.88
CA HIS A 21 4.93 -4.17 -1.09
C HIS A 21 3.48 -4.47 -1.47
N GLN A 22 3.17 -4.34 -2.76
CA GLN A 22 1.81 -4.48 -3.29
C GLN A 22 1.30 -5.91 -3.14
N THR A 23 2.20 -6.90 -3.17
CA THR A 23 1.82 -8.30 -2.92
C THR A 23 1.35 -8.49 -1.48
N PHE A 24 2.10 -7.98 -0.49
CA PHE A 24 1.72 -8.10 0.92
C PHE A 24 0.48 -7.29 1.27
N GLU A 25 0.36 -6.06 0.74
CA GLU A 25 -0.86 -5.27 0.89
C GLU A 25 -2.08 -5.98 0.26
N GLY A 26 -1.90 -6.58 -0.92
CA GLY A 26 -2.95 -7.36 -1.58
C GLY A 26 -3.39 -8.59 -0.80
N PHE A 27 -2.46 -9.31 -0.17
CA PHE A 27 -2.79 -10.42 0.74
C PHE A 27 -3.54 -9.96 1.98
N ALA A 28 -3.08 -8.88 2.62
CA ALA A 28 -3.72 -8.34 3.82
C ALA A 28 -5.15 -7.87 3.52
N LEU A 29 -5.33 -7.06 2.46
CA LEU A 29 -6.65 -6.58 2.05
C LEU A 29 -7.54 -7.74 1.57
N GLY A 30 -6.99 -8.72 0.86
CA GLY A 30 -7.69 -9.94 0.46
C GLY A 30 -8.24 -10.73 1.66
N SER A 31 -7.47 -10.88 2.74
CA SER A 31 -7.95 -11.52 3.97
C SER A 31 -9.09 -10.75 4.65
N ARG A 32 -9.04 -9.41 4.61
CA ARG A 32 -10.11 -8.55 5.14
C ARG A 32 -11.37 -8.67 4.30
N ILE A 33 -11.26 -8.62 2.98
CA ILE A 33 -12.39 -8.88 2.07
C ILE A 33 -12.99 -10.26 2.33
N ALA A 34 -12.16 -11.29 2.49
CA ALA A 34 -12.63 -12.65 2.76
C ALA A 34 -13.38 -12.76 4.09
N SER A 35 -12.94 -12.02 5.12
CA SER A 35 -13.61 -11.98 6.43
C SER A 35 -15.00 -11.33 6.40
N LEU A 36 -15.35 -10.59 5.35
CA LEU A 36 -16.70 -10.05 5.15
C LEU A 36 -17.69 -11.13 4.69
N ILE A 37 -17.22 -12.34 4.36
CA ILE A 37 -18.04 -13.48 3.96
C ILE A 37 -18.10 -14.48 5.13
N PRO A 38 -19.29 -14.94 5.57
CA PRO A 38 -20.62 -14.62 5.06
C PRO A 38 -21.29 -13.42 5.76
N ASP A 39 -20.64 -12.81 6.75
CA ASP A 39 -21.27 -11.87 7.70
C ASP A 39 -21.93 -10.67 7.02
N LEU A 40 -21.25 -10.05 6.05
CA LEU A 40 -21.74 -8.90 5.30
C LEU A 40 -22.15 -9.25 3.86
N PHE A 41 -21.49 -10.24 3.25
CA PHE A 41 -21.74 -10.67 1.88
C PHE A 41 -22.02 -12.16 1.79
N ALA A 42 -23.08 -12.53 1.06
CA ALA A 42 -23.37 -13.92 0.76
C ALA A 42 -22.19 -14.60 0.02
N PRO A 43 -21.96 -15.91 0.19
CA PRO A 43 -20.87 -16.64 -0.50
C PRO A 43 -20.92 -16.55 -2.03
N THR A 44 -22.10 -16.32 -2.60
CA THR A 44 -22.33 -16.16 -4.04
C THR A 44 -22.22 -14.70 -4.52
N SER A 45 -21.90 -13.76 -3.64
CA SER A 45 -21.82 -12.34 -3.98
C SER A 45 -20.61 -12.05 -4.86
N ILE A 46 -20.81 -11.23 -5.90
CA ILE A 46 -19.72 -10.73 -6.75
C ILE A 46 -18.97 -9.55 -6.11
N LYS A 47 -19.50 -8.94 -5.04
CA LYS A 47 -18.92 -7.73 -4.43
C LYS A 47 -17.47 -7.92 -3.93
N PRO A 48 -17.12 -9.02 -3.22
CA PRO A 48 -15.73 -9.29 -2.82
C PRO A 48 -14.75 -9.35 -4.01
N TRP A 49 -15.20 -9.92 -5.13
CA TRP A 49 -14.43 -10.01 -6.36
C TRP A 49 -14.22 -8.63 -7.00
N LEU A 50 -15.27 -7.80 -7.05
CA LEU A 50 -15.18 -6.43 -7.55
C LEU A 50 -14.24 -5.57 -6.70
N MET A 51 -14.27 -5.71 -5.37
CA MET A 51 -13.34 -5.01 -4.47
C MET A 51 -11.89 -5.43 -4.71
N SER A 52 -11.65 -6.73 -4.90
CA SER A 52 -10.33 -7.26 -5.22
C SER A 52 -9.82 -6.77 -6.59
N LEU A 53 -10.70 -6.74 -7.60
CA LEU A 53 -10.40 -6.19 -8.93
C LEU A 53 -10.11 -4.70 -8.88
N ALA A 54 -10.91 -3.92 -8.16
CA ALA A 54 -10.72 -2.49 -7.99
C ALA A 54 -9.36 -2.20 -7.34
N TYR A 55 -9.00 -2.91 -6.27
CA TYR A 55 -7.68 -2.80 -5.66
C TYR A 55 -6.55 -3.16 -6.64
N GLY A 56 -6.64 -4.34 -7.28
CA GLY A 56 -5.58 -4.83 -8.17
C GLY A 56 -5.36 -3.99 -9.43
N THR A 57 -6.39 -3.29 -9.92
CA THR A 57 -6.31 -2.47 -11.13
C THR A 57 -5.92 -1.01 -10.87
N THR A 58 -6.13 -0.49 -9.65
CA THR A 58 -5.83 0.91 -9.32
C THR A 58 -4.36 1.26 -9.55
N THR A 59 -3.44 0.43 -9.06
CA THR A 59 -1.99 0.65 -9.20
C THR A 59 -1.50 0.64 -10.66
N PRO A 60 -1.81 -0.38 -11.49
CA PRO A 60 -1.40 -0.37 -12.90
C PRO A 60 -2.05 0.75 -13.71
N ILE A 61 -3.31 1.13 -13.44
CA ILE A 61 -3.95 2.30 -14.07
C ILE A 61 -3.17 3.57 -13.71
N GLY A 62 -2.85 3.77 -12.43
CA GLY A 62 -2.05 4.92 -11.99
C GLY A 62 -0.65 4.95 -12.61
N GLN A 63 -0.01 3.79 -12.81
CA GLN A 63 1.27 3.69 -13.51
C GLN A 63 1.14 4.01 -15.00
N ALA A 64 0.09 3.53 -15.67
CA ALA A 64 -0.17 3.83 -17.08
C ALA A 64 -0.38 5.33 -17.32
N ILE A 65 -1.17 5.98 -16.45
CA ILE A 65 -1.37 7.44 -16.49
C ILE A 65 -0.03 8.16 -16.26
N GLY A 66 0.77 7.71 -15.28
CA GLY A 66 2.09 8.27 -15.01
C GLY A 66 3.06 8.18 -16.20
N LEU A 67 3.07 7.04 -16.89
CA LEU A 67 3.88 6.83 -18.10
C LEU A 67 3.39 7.68 -19.27
N MET A 68 2.08 7.85 -19.44
CA MET A 68 1.51 8.72 -20.46
C MET A 68 1.92 10.17 -20.23
N LEU A 69 1.80 10.66 -18.99
CA LEU A 69 2.17 12.02 -18.62
C LEU A 69 3.68 12.27 -18.71
N HIS A 70 4.52 11.25 -18.51
CA HIS A 70 5.99 11.37 -18.58
C HIS A 70 6.49 11.92 -19.92
N ASN A 71 5.75 11.73 -21.03
CA ASN A 71 6.12 12.27 -22.34
C ASN A 71 5.73 13.75 -22.55
N LEU A 72 4.99 14.35 -21.60
CA LEU A 72 4.41 15.70 -21.74
C LEU A 72 5.19 16.78 -20.99
N TYR A 73 6.18 16.40 -20.17
CA TYR A 73 7.02 17.33 -19.42
C TYR A 73 8.46 16.80 -19.31
N ASP A 74 9.44 17.70 -19.22
CA ASP A 74 10.81 17.33 -18.90
C ASP A 74 10.91 17.00 -17.39
N PRO A 75 11.18 15.74 -17.00
CA PRO A 75 11.28 15.33 -15.60
C PRO A 75 12.42 16.04 -14.84
N ALA A 76 13.44 16.52 -15.55
CA ALA A 76 14.58 17.24 -14.97
C ALA A 76 14.32 18.75 -14.81
N SER A 77 13.21 19.27 -15.35
CA SER A 77 12.85 20.68 -15.20
C SER A 77 12.42 21.02 -13.77
N THR A 78 12.56 22.29 -13.35
CA THR A 78 12.12 22.77 -12.03
C THR A 78 10.63 22.50 -11.78
N ALA A 79 9.80 22.64 -12.81
CA ALA A 79 8.37 22.35 -12.73
C ALA A 79 8.10 20.85 -12.57
N GLY A 80 8.85 19.99 -13.28
CA GLY A 80 8.76 18.53 -13.14
C GLY A 80 9.14 18.05 -11.75
N LEU A 81 10.25 18.56 -11.19
CA LEU A 81 10.70 18.25 -9.83
C LEU A 81 9.68 18.71 -8.77
N LEU A 82 9.09 19.91 -8.93
CA LEU A 82 8.03 20.39 -8.05
C LEU A 82 6.79 19.50 -8.10
N MET A 83 6.35 19.10 -9.30
CA MET A 83 5.17 18.24 -9.46
C MET A 83 5.38 16.87 -8.82
N VAL A 84 6.52 16.23 -9.09
CA VAL A 84 6.90 14.94 -8.47
C VAL A 84 6.98 15.07 -6.94
N GLY A 85 7.61 16.14 -6.44
CA GLY A 85 7.73 16.40 -5.01
C GLY A 85 6.38 16.58 -4.31
N ILE A 86 5.50 17.44 -4.85
CA ILE A 86 4.16 17.68 -4.29
C ILE A 86 3.33 16.39 -4.32
N THR A 87 3.35 15.66 -5.44
CA THR A 87 2.55 14.44 -5.58
C THR A 87 3.05 13.34 -4.65
N ASN A 88 4.37 13.20 -4.49
CA ASN A 88 4.95 12.28 -3.51
C ASN A 88 4.61 12.67 -2.07
N ALA A 89 4.61 13.97 -1.74
CA ALA A 89 4.24 14.45 -0.40
C ALA A 89 2.76 14.14 -0.07
N ILE A 90 1.85 14.43 -1.00
CA ILE A 90 0.42 14.10 -0.86
C ILE A 90 0.24 12.58 -0.72
N SER A 91 0.86 11.80 -1.61
CA SER A 91 0.78 10.33 -1.58
C SER A 91 1.32 9.77 -0.26
N SER A 92 2.47 10.26 0.22
CA SER A 92 3.06 9.83 1.49
C SER A 92 2.17 10.19 2.68
N GLY A 93 1.54 11.37 2.66
CA GLY A 93 0.61 11.79 3.71
C GLY A 93 -0.63 10.89 3.79
N LEU A 94 -1.21 10.55 2.64
CA LEU A 94 -2.35 9.62 2.55
C LEU A 94 -1.96 8.21 3.04
N LEU A 95 -0.79 7.71 2.66
CA LEU A 95 -0.29 6.40 3.12
C LEU A 95 -0.02 6.38 4.61
N LEU A 96 0.53 7.47 5.18
CA LEU A 96 0.71 7.59 6.64
C LEU A 96 -0.64 7.60 7.36
N PHE A 97 -1.63 8.32 6.84
CA PHE A 97 -2.98 8.32 7.41
C PHE A 97 -3.62 6.92 7.36
N ALA A 98 -3.60 6.27 6.19
CA ALA A 98 -4.13 4.91 6.04
C ALA A 98 -3.42 3.91 6.96
N GLY A 99 -2.09 3.94 7.00
CA GLY A 99 -1.29 3.05 7.84
C GLY A 99 -1.52 3.26 9.35
N LEU A 100 -1.50 4.50 9.82
CA LEU A 100 -1.59 4.79 11.25
C LEU A 100 -3.02 4.81 11.78
N VAL A 101 -3.94 5.44 11.04
CA VAL A 101 -5.31 5.70 11.50
C VAL A 101 -6.25 4.60 11.05
N GLU A 102 -6.25 4.22 9.78
CA GLU A 102 -7.23 3.25 9.27
C GLU A 102 -6.84 1.80 9.60
N LEU A 103 -5.55 1.47 9.59
CA LEU A 103 -5.08 0.11 9.86
C LEU A 103 -4.65 -0.06 11.32
N LEU A 104 -3.62 0.67 11.77
CA LEU A 104 -2.99 0.39 13.06
C LEU A 104 -3.90 0.75 14.24
N ALA A 105 -4.60 1.89 14.18
CA ALA A 105 -5.53 2.26 15.24
C ALA A 105 -6.74 1.32 15.29
N GLU A 106 -7.31 0.94 14.16
CA GLU A 106 -8.41 -0.05 14.14
C GLU A 106 -7.95 -1.41 14.69
N ASP A 107 -6.78 -1.90 14.28
CA ASP A 107 -6.31 -3.22 14.68
C ASP A 107 -5.81 -3.31 16.13
N PHE A 108 -5.31 -2.22 16.73
CA PHE A 108 -4.73 -2.23 18.10
C PHE A 108 -5.53 -1.46 19.15
N LEU A 109 -6.36 -0.50 18.74
CA LEU A 109 -7.03 0.45 19.64
C LEU A 109 -8.57 0.37 19.56
N SER A 110 -9.15 -0.41 18.64
CA SER A 110 -10.59 -0.66 18.60
C SER A 110 -11.07 -1.48 19.81
N ASP A 111 -12.32 -1.28 20.23
CA ASP A 111 -12.92 -2.01 21.35
C ASP A 111 -12.87 -3.54 21.13
N SER A 112 -13.06 -3.98 19.88
CA SER A 112 -12.93 -5.40 19.49
C SER A 112 -11.49 -5.91 19.69
N SER A 113 -10.49 -5.07 19.39
CA SER A 113 -9.06 -5.39 19.58
C SER A 113 -8.74 -5.64 21.06
N TYR A 114 -9.23 -4.81 21.98
CA TYR A 114 -8.98 -5.01 23.43
C TYR A 114 -9.53 -6.32 23.97
N THR A 115 -10.57 -6.88 23.34
CA THR A 115 -11.10 -8.19 23.72
C THR A 115 -10.26 -9.36 23.20
N THR A 116 -9.66 -9.23 22.00
CA THR A 116 -8.97 -10.29 21.27
C THR A 116 -7.44 -10.29 21.47
N LEU A 117 -6.83 -9.10 21.56
CA LEU A 117 -5.39 -8.87 21.72
C LEU A 117 -5.03 -8.62 23.19
N LYS A 118 -4.92 -9.71 23.97
CA LYS A 118 -4.50 -9.67 25.38
C LYS A 118 -3.14 -10.33 25.60
N GLY A 119 -2.34 -9.75 26.50
CA GLY A 119 -1.06 -10.28 26.96
C GLY A 119 -0.12 -10.62 25.79
N ARG A 120 0.18 -11.91 25.63
CA ARG A 120 1.15 -12.42 24.65
C ARG A 120 0.77 -12.12 23.19
N ARG A 121 -0.52 -12.23 22.83
CA ARG A 121 -0.97 -11.96 21.45
C ARG A 121 -0.74 -10.51 21.02
N ARG A 122 -0.85 -9.56 21.96
CA ARG A 122 -0.61 -8.14 21.67
C ARG A 122 0.87 -7.88 21.38
N VAL A 123 1.77 -8.53 22.14
CA VAL A 123 3.21 -8.47 21.89
C VAL A 123 3.55 -9.10 20.53
N GLU A 124 2.98 -10.27 20.22
CA GLU A 124 3.18 -10.94 18.92
C GLU A 124 2.72 -10.05 17.76
N ALA A 125 1.57 -9.38 17.89
CA ALA A 125 1.09 -8.43 16.88
C ALA A 125 2.02 -7.21 16.73
N CYS A 126 2.50 -6.61 17.83
CA CYS A 126 3.46 -5.50 17.77
C CYS A 126 4.77 -5.92 17.09
N VAL A 127 5.28 -7.12 17.40
CA VAL A 127 6.48 -7.67 16.75
C VAL A 127 6.24 -7.91 15.26
N ALA A 128 5.06 -8.42 14.88
CA ALA A 128 4.69 -8.60 13.48
C ALA A 128 4.71 -7.26 12.71
N VAL A 129 4.07 -6.21 13.25
CA VAL A 129 4.07 -4.87 12.64
C VAL A 129 5.49 -4.31 12.53
N ALA A 130 6.28 -4.37 13.61
CA ALA A 130 7.64 -3.87 13.61
C ALA A 130 8.53 -4.62 12.60
N SER A 131 8.39 -5.95 12.53
CA SER A 131 9.12 -6.78 11.57
C SER A 131 8.74 -6.46 10.12
N GLY A 132 7.46 -6.24 9.83
CA GLY A 132 6.98 -5.82 8.51
C GLY A 132 7.55 -4.46 8.12
N ALA A 133 7.50 -3.48 9.02
CA ALA A 133 8.09 -2.16 8.80
C ALA A 133 9.61 -2.23 8.55
N LEU A 134 10.32 -3.06 9.31
CA LEU A 134 11.77 -3.24 9.18
C LEU A 134 12.13 -3.93 7.86
N LEU A 135 11.38 -4.95 7.44
CA LEU A 135 11.55 -5.59 6.13
C LEU A 135 11.32 -4.60 4.99
N MET A 136 10.26 -3.79 5.06
CA MET A 136 10.00 -2.76 4.06
C MET A 136 11.09 -1.68 4.04
N ALA A 137 11.60 -1.29 5.21
CA ALA A 137 12.72 -0.35 5.32
C ALA A 137 14.01 -0.92 4.73
N LEU A 138 14.30 -2.20 4.94
CA LEU A 138 15.45 -2.88 4.31
C LEU A 138 15.31 -2.91 2.80
N VAL A 139 14.14 -3.27 2.27
CA VAL A 139 13.87 -3.24 0.83
C VAL A 139 14.08 -1.82 0.27
N GLY A 140 13.58 -0.80 0.98
CA GLY A 140 13.77 0.61 0.62
C GLY A 140 15.22 1.08 0.70
N ALA A 141 16.05 0.54 1.60
CA ALA A 141 17.46 0.90 1.71
C ALA A 141 18.29 0.47 0.50
N PHE A 142 17.82 -0.51 -0.27
CA PHE A 142 18.45 -0.93 -1.51
C PHE A 142 17.85 -0.28 -2.75
N ALA A 143 16.71 0.43 -2.63
CA ALA A 143 15.93 1.01 -3.72
C ALA A 143 16.41 2.39 -4.21
#